data_AF-A0A8T4LUI3-F1
#
_entry.id   AF-A0A8T4LUI3-F1
#
_cell.length_a   1.000
_cell.length_b   1.000
_cell.length_c   1.000
_cell.angle_alpha   90.00
_cell.angle_beta   90.00
_cell.angle_gamma   90.00
#
_symmetry.space_group_name_H-M   'P 1'
#
loop_
_entity.id
_entity.type
_entity.pdbx_description
1 polymer ?
#
loop_
_entity_poly.entity_id
_entity_poly.type
_entity_poly.pdbx_seq_one_letter_code
_entity_poly.pdbx_strand_id
1 'polypeptide(L)'
;MKSRKADKIVQGFSDNFEYFDENYENLRIEYPDEWVAIYNRKIIGHGKNLINLLEGLSKKEIDTRKVITRRTYFNEKRPTLTHYAA
;
A
#
# COMPACT_ATOMS: atom_id res chain seq x y z
N MET A 1 5.23 -30.21 -4.37
CA MET A 1 5.02 -29.32 -3.19
C MET A 1 5.39 -27.87 -3.56
N LYS A 2 4.57 -27.17 -4.36
CA LYS A 2 4.81 -25.78 -4.82
C LYS A 2 3.75 -24.76 -4.33
N SER A 3 2.70 -25.20 -3.64
CA SER A 3 1.52 -24.37 -3.29
C SER A 3 1.78 -23.35 -2.15
N ARG A 4 2.37 -23.77 -1.03
CA ARG A 4 2.39 -22.98 0.23
C ARG A 4 3.08 -21.60 0.18
N LYS A 5 3.98 -21.34 -0.77
CA LYS A 5 4.69 -20.04 -0.85
C LYS A 5 3.85 -18.99 -1.57
N ALA A 6 3.16 -19.38 -2.65
CA ALA A 6 2.28 -18.47 -3.38
C ALA A 6 1.11 -18.03 -2.50
N ASP A 7 0.50 -18.97 -1.78
CA ASP A 7 -0.60 -18.72 -0.84
C ASP A 7 -0.21 -17.69 0.24
N LYS A 8 0.99 -17.83 0.81
CA LYS A 8 1.52 -16.88 1.80
C LYS A 8 1.80 -15.49 1.24
N ILE A 9 2.25 -15.40 -0.01
CA ILE A 9 2.48 -14.11 -0.67
C ILE A 9 1.14 -13.41 -0.90
N VAL A 10 0.15 -14.14 -1.44
CA VAL A 10 -1.20 -13.61 -1.68
C VAL A 10 -1.84 -13.14 -0.37
N GLN A 11 -1.72 -13.94 0.70
CA GLN A 11 -2.25 -13.58 2.01
C GLN A 11 -1.56 -12.32 2.57
N GLY A 12 -0.22 -12.25 2.54
CA GLY A 12 0.49 -11.06 3.02
C GLY A 12 0.18 -9.78 2.21
N PHE A 13 -0.11 -9.91 0.92
CA PHE A 13 -0.63 -8.80 0.12
C PHE A 13 -2.02 -8.36 0.60
N SER A 14 -2.94 -9.32 0.78
CA SER A 14 -4.29 -9.06 1.30
C SER A 14 -4.26 -8.35 2.67
N ASP A 15 -3.41 -8.83 3.57
CA ASP A 15 -3.28 -8.28 4.93
C ASP A 15 -2.78 -6.82 4.91
N ASN A 16 -1.88 -6.48 3.98
CA ASN A 16 -1.39 -5.11 3.83
C ASN A 16 -2.47 -4.19 3.24
N PHE A 17 -3.28 -4.69 2.30
CA PHE A 17 -4.41 -3.93 1.75
C PHE A 17 -5.46 -3.65 2.82
N GLU A 18 -5.82 -4.67 3.59
CA GLU A 18 -6.74 -4.53 4.72
C GLU A 18 -6.23 -3.50 5.73
N TYR A 19 -4.94 -3.56 6.08
CA TYR A 19 -4.33 -2.56 6.96
C TYR A 19 -4.48 -1.12 6.41
N PHE A 20 -4.25 -0.91 5.12
CA PHE A 20 -4.46 0.42 4.52
C PHE A 20 -5.92 0.86 4.63
N ASP A 21 -6.87 -0.03 4.33
CA ASP A 21 -8.30 0.29 4.30
C ASP A 21 -8.88 0.54 5.71
N GLU A 22 -8.43 -0.22 6.71
CA GLU A 22 -8.77 -0.04 8.13
C GLU A 22 -8.19 1.26 8.70
N ASN A 23 -7.00 1.66 8.28
CA ASN A 23 -6.27 2.81 8.83
C ASN A 23 -6.37 4.07 7.95
N TYR A 24 -7.13 4.02 6.84
CA TYR A 24 -7.15 5.06 5.82
C TYR A 24 -7.42 6.46 6.38
N GLU A 25 -8.36 6.59 7.32
CA GLU A 25 -8.69 7.89 7.91
C GLU A 25 -7.53 8.49 8.71
N ASN A 26 -6.77 7.66 9.43
CA ASN A 26 -5.58 8.13 10.12
C ASN A 26 -4.46 8.45 9.12
N LEU A 27 -4.24 7.57 8.14
CA LEU A 27 -3.20 7.73 7.14
C LEU A 27 -3.40 8.98 6.28
N ARG A 28 -4.64 9.35 5.93
CA ARG A 28 -4.92 10.55 5.14
C ARG A 28 -4.76 11.85 5.93
N ILE A 29 -4.84 11.79 7.26
CA ILE A 29 -4.54 12.91 8.15
C ILE A 29 -3.03 13.05 8.34
N GLU A 30 -2.33 11.94 8.56
CA GLU A 30 -0.89 11.91 8.85
C GLU A 30 -0.02 12.14 7.60
N TYR A 31 -0.45 11.59 6.45
CA TYR A 31 0.25 11.65 5.18
C TYR A 31 -0.66 12.26 4.10
N PRO A 32 -1.05 13.54 4.15
CA PRO A 32 -2.03 14.10 3.22
C PRO A 32 -1.48 14.18 1.78
N ASP A 33 -2.24 13.62 0.83
CA ASP A 33 -1.91 13.57 -0.61
C ASP A 33 -0.58 12.87 -0.96
N GLU A 34 -0.10 11.99 -0.09
CA GLU A 34 1.15 11.24 -0.27
C GLU A 34 0.90 9.79 -0.69
N TRP A 35 1.94 9.18 -1.26
CA TRP A 35 2.02 7.72 -1.37
C TRP A 35 2.54 7.16 -0.06
N VAL A 36 1.92 6.09 0.43
CA VAL A 36 2.42 5.30 1.56
C VAL A 36 2.78 3.90 1.09
N ALA A 37 3.92 3.40 1.55
CA ALA A 37 4.42 2.07 1.32
C ALA A 37 4.17 1.20 2.56
N ILE A 38 3.45 0.09 2.40
CA ILE A 38 3.07 -0.80 3.50
C ILE A 38 3.65 -2.19 3.29
N TYR A 39 4.24 -2.73 4.34
CA TYR A 39 4.72 -4.10 4.40
C TYR A 39 4.52 -4.67 5.81
N ASN A 40 3.97 -5.88 5.90
CA ASN A 40 3.61 -6.54 7.16
C ASN A 40 2.80 -5.63 8.10
N ARG A 41 1.74 -5.00 7.57
CA ARG A 41 0.85 -4.07 8.29
C ARG A 41 1.59 -2.90 8.96
N LYS A 42 2.67 -2.42 8.34
CA LYS A 42 3.46 -1.26 8.82
C LYS A 42 3.79 -0.34 7.67
N ILE A 43 3.75 0.97 7.93
CA ILE A 43 4.29 2.00 7.04
C ILE A 43 5.81 1.91 7.06
N ILE A 44 6.41 1.63 5.90
CA ILE A 44 7.87 1.51 5.74
C ILE A 44 8.47 2.68 4.93
N GLY A 45 7.61 3.54 4.39
CA GLY A 45 7.99 4.76 3.70
C GLY A 45 6.76 5.53 3.22
N HIS A 46 6.94 6.82 2.96
CA HIS A 46 5.90 7.66 2.39
C HIS A 46 6.53 8.80 1.57
N GLY A 47 5.73 9.47 0.75
CA GLY A 47 6.12 10.69 0.05
C GLY A 47 5.26 11.03 -1.15
N LYS A 48 5.36 12.26 -1.63
CA LYS A 48 4.51 12.80 -2.70
C LYS A 48 4.77 12.19 -4.08
N ASN A 49 5.97 11.67 -4.32
CA ASN A 49 6.37 11.08 -5.60
C ASN A 49 6.62 9.57 -5.43
N LEU A 50 5.82 8.76 -6.13
CA LEU A 50 5.90 7.31 -6.06
C LEU A 50 7.27 6.76 -6.52
N ILE A 51 7.85 7.33 -7.57
CA ILE A 51 9.15 6.87 -8.11
C ILE A 51 10.23 7.08 -7.05
N ASN A 52 10.31 8.27 -6.46
CA ASN A 52 11.29 8.58 -5.42
C ASN A 52 11.12 7.68 -4.18
N LEU A 53 9.87 7.38 -3.81
CA LEU A 53 9.57 6.44 -2.72
C LEU A 53 10.10 5.04 -3.03
N LEU A 54 9.79 4.51 -4.22
CA LEU A 54 10.24 3.17 -4.64
C LEU A 54 11.77 3.09 -4.76
N GLU A 55 12.42 4.12 -5.31
CA GLU A 55 13.88 4.21 -5.35
C GLU A 55 14.49 4.21 -3.95
N GLY A 56 13.90 4.96 -3.01
CA GLY A 56 14.32 5.00 -1.62
C GLY A 56 14.20 3.64 -0.93
N LEU A 57 13.13 2.89 -1.20
CA LEU A 57 12.96 1.52 -0.71
C LEU A 57 13.98 0.56 -1.32
N SER A 58 14.21 0.65 -2.63
CA SER A 58 15.21 -0.18 -3.31
C SER A 58 16.62 0.07 -2.79
N LYS A 59 16.99 1.33 -2.49
CA LYS A 59 18.28 1.70 -1.89
C LYS A 59 18.46 1.13 -0.47
N LYS A 60 17.36 0.83 0.23
CA LYS A 60 17.35 0.17 1.54
C LYS A 60 17.27 -1.35 1.44
N GLU A 61 17.49 -1.91 0.24
CA GLU A 61 17.41 -3.35 -0.04
C GLU A 61 16.03 -3.97 0.28
N ILE A 62 14.98 -3.15 0.28
CA ILE A 62 13.60 -3.62 0.47
C ILE A 62 13.06 -4.09 -0.88
N ASP A 63 12.61 -5.35 -0.93
CA ASP A 63 11.98 -5.93 -2.12
C ASP A 63 10.61 -5.30 -2.37
N THR A 64 10.56 -4.32 -3.27
CA THR A 64 9.35 -3.56 -3.62
C THR A 64 8.21 -4.43 -4.15
N ARG A 65 8.49 -5.65 -4.64
CA ARG A 65 7.47 -6.61 -5.10
C ARG A 65 6.66 -7.24 -3.95
N LYS A 66 7.01 -6.95 -2.69
CA LYS A 66 6.26 -7.40 -1.51
C LYS A 66 5.54 -6.26 -0.80
N VAL A 67 5.73 -5.05 -1.30
CA VAL A 67 5.25 -3.82 -0.69
C VAL A 67 4.03 -3.37 -1.47
N ILE A 68 2.96 -2.99 -0.77
CA ILE A 68 1.88 -2.26 -1.43
C ILE A 68 2.19 -0.76 -1.36
N THR A 69 1.87 -0.04 -2.42
CA THR A 69 1.92 1.42 -2.43
C THR A 69 0.54 1.96 -2.76
N ARG A 70 -0.03 2.78 -1.89
CA ARG A 70 -1.32 3.44 -2.10
C ARG A 70 -1.22 4.91 -1.78
N ARG A 71 -2.07 5.70 -2.45
CA ARG A 71 -2.15 7.13 -2.23
C ARG A 71 -3.25 7.43 -1.23
N THR A 72 -2.93 8.26 -0.25
CA THR A 72 -3.89 8.88 0.65
C THR A 72 -4.40 10.16 -0.01
N TYR A 73 -5.71 10.39 0.02
CA TYR A 73 -6.31 11.59 -0.58
C TYR A 73 -6.84 12.50 0.51
N PHE A 74 -6.39 13.74 0.53
CA PHE A 74 -6.79 14.75 1.50
C PHE A 74 -8.29 15.09 1.36
N ASN A 75 -8.76 15.24 0.10
CA ASN A 75 -10.10 15.80 -0.20
C ASN A 75 -11.07 14.88 -0.94
N GLU A 76 -10.74 13.63 -1.22
CA GLU A 76 -11.69 12.72 -1.89
C GLU A 76 -12.30 11.74 -0.88
N LYS A 77 -13.64 11.73 -0.80
CA LYS A 77 -14.38 10.52 -0.39
C LYS A 77 -13.83 9.42 -1.29
N ARG A 78 -13.27 8.36 -0.70
CA ARG A 78 -12.66 7.19 -1.35
C ARG A 78 -13.20 7.05 -2.78
N PRO A 79 -12.38 7.00 -3.85
CA PRO A 79 -12.90 6.62 -5.16
C PRO A 79 -13.59 5.28 -4.95
N THR A 80 -14.92 5.32 -4.87
CA THR A 80 -15.74 4.13 -4.78
C THR A 80 -15.40 3.41 -6.06
N LEU A 81 -14.92 2.18 -5.96
CA LEU A 81 -14.89 1.26 -7.07
C LEU A 81 -16.26 1.35 -7.71
N THR A 82 -16.36 2.14 -8.78
CA THR A 82 -17.55 2.21 -9.61
C THR A 82 -17.62 0.80 -10.14
N HIS A 83 -18.50 0.00 -9.54
CA HIS A 83 -18.79 -1.32 -10.04
C HIS A 83 -19.30 -1.07 -11.45
N TYR A 84 -18.45 -1.29 -12.45
CA TYR A 84 -18.91 -1.54 -13.81
C TYR A 84 -19.61 -2.89 -13.74
N ALA A 85 -20.87 -2.86 -13.29
CA ALA A 85 -21.80 -3.92 -13.61
C ALA A 85 -22.04 -3.80 -15.13
N ALA A 86 -21.51 -4.79 -15.85
CA ALA A 86 -21.84 -5.04 -17.24
C ALA A 86 -23.28 -5.55 -17.37
#